data_AF-A0A1D2QHW0-F1
#
_entry.id   AF-A0A1D2QHW0-F1
#
_cell.length_a   1.000
_cell.length_b   1.000
_cell.length_c   1.000
_cell.angle_alpha   90.00
_cell.angle_beta   90.00
_cell.angle_gamma   90.00
#
_symmetry.space_group_name_H-M   'P 1'
#
loop_
_entity.id
_entity.type
_entity.pdbx_description
1 polymer ?
#
loop_
_entity_poly.entity_id
_entity_poly.type
_entity_poly.pdbx_seq_one_letter_code
_entity_poly.pdbx_strand_id
1 'polypeptide(L)'
;MNQVVEEGDEADTPRSQWWIPIGILVVNIPVLAIVSIATPPDAFYSLISAPFALLGFAITLLSPIFVHLDKQYVESVSTWEPSGWYYWMILPPLTFLSVVYIYQRHKYVGVP
;
A
#
# COMPACT_ATOMS: atom_id res chain seq x y z
N MET A 1 -7.28 49.22 -16.64
CA MET A 1 -6.38 48.44 -15.76
C MET A 1 -7.20 47.28 -15.24
N ASN A 2 -7.23 46.16 -15.96
CA ASN A 2 -7.90 44.95 -15.51
C ASN A 2 -6.89 44.12 -14.73
N GLN A 3 -7.19 43.86 -13.46
CA GLN A 3 -6.47 42.88 -12.67
C GLN A 3 -6.76 41.50 -13.27
N VAL A 4 -5.72 40.90 -13.84
CA VAL A 4 -5.69 39.46 -14.11
C VAL A 4 -5.64 38.80 -12.73
N VAL A 5 -6.76 38.22 -12.31
CA VAL A 5 -6.78 37.28 -11.19
C VAL A 5 -6.03 36.07 -11.72
N GLU A 6 -4.77 35.92 -11.33
CA GLU A 6 -4.09 34.64 -11.41
C GLU A 6 -4.85 33.71 -10.48
N GLU A 7 -5.78 32.97 -11.07
CA GLU A 7 -6.37 31.77 -10.49
C GLU A 7 -5.19 30.84 -10.25
N GLY A 8 -4.66 30.89 -9.01
CA GLY A 8 -3.58 30.02 -8.59
C GLY A 8 -4.02 28.60 -8.87
N ASP A 9 -3.38 27.99 -9.86
CA ASP A 9 -3.40 26.57 -10.12
C ASP A 9 -3.05 25.94 -8.75
N GLU A 10 -4.06 25.49 -8.00
CA GLU A 10 -3.85 24.62 -6.85
C GLU A 10 -3.18 23.39 -7.44
N ALA A 11 -1.85 23.42 -7.49
CA ALA A 11 -1.05 22.34 -8.03
C ALA A 11 -1.55 21.07 -7.37
N ASP A 12 -2.22 20.22 -8.16
CA ASP A 12 -3.01 19.09 -7.69
C ASP A 12 -2.08 18.17 -6.89
N THR A 13 -2.01 18.37 -5.58
CA THR A 13 -1.00 17.72 -4.74
C THR A 13 -1.29 16.22 -4.80
N PRO A 14 -0.29 15.37 -5.13
CA PRO A 14 -0.54 13.95 -5.26
C PRO A 14 -1.19 13.40 -3.99
N ARG A 15 -2.20 12.54 -4.15
CA ARG A 15 -3.06 12.17 -3.02
C ARG A 15 -2.35 11.21 -2.05
N SER A 16 -2.38 11.52 -0.76
CA SER A 16 -1.69 10.77 0.30
C SER A 16 -2.30 9.40 0.66
N GLN A 17 -3.38 8.96 0.01
CA GLN A 17 -4.16 7.77 0.41
C GLN A 17 -3.67 6.45 -0.19
N TRP A 18 -2.77 6.49 -1.17
CA TRP A 18 -2.40 5.33 -1.98
C TRP A 18 -1.60 4.26 -1.25
N TRP A 19 -1.06 4.57 -0.07
CA TRP A 19 -0.50 3.57 0.85
C TRP A 19 -1.55 2.69 1.52
N ILE A 20 -2.83 3.09 1.58
CA ILE A 20 -3.86 2.34 2.33
C ILE A 20 -3.98 0.89 1.84
N PRO A 21 -4.08 0.59 0.53
CA PRO A 21 -4.06 -0.79 0.04
C PRO A 21 -2.79 -1.55 0.46
N ILE A 22 -1.63 -0.90 0.44
CA ILE A 22 -0.35 -1.52 0.87
C ILE A 22 -0.39 -1.80 2.38
N GLY A 23 -0.98 -0.90 3.19
CA GLY A 23 -1.24 -1.12 4.60
C GLY A 23 -2.20 -2.28 4.87
N ILE A 24 -3.23 -2.46 4.04
CA ILE A 24 -4.13 -3.61 4.12
C ILE A 24 -3.34 -4.92 3.89
N LEU A 25 -2.40 -4.97 2.95
CA LEU A 25 -1.53 -6.15 2.78
C LEU A 25 -0.76 -6.49 4.06
N VAL A 26 -0.20 -5.47 4.73
CA VAL A 26 0.53 -5.65 5.99
C VAL A 26 -0.34 -6.28 7.07
N VAL A 27 -1.62 -5.87 7.17
CA VAL A 27 -2.57 -6.43 8.16
C VAL A 27 -3.10 -7.80 7.72
N ASN A 28 -3.21 -8.06 6.42
CA ASN A 28 -3.75 -9.31 5.91
C ASN A 28 -2.83 -10.51 6.23
N ILE A 29 -1.51 -10.31 6.22
CA ILE A 29 -0.50 -11.34 6.58
C ILE A 29 -0.74 -11.92 7.99
N PRO A 30 -0.77 -11.13 9.09
CA PRO A 30 -1.01 -11.67 10.43
C PRO A 30 -2.43 -12.24 10.59
N VAL A 31 -3.44 -11.70 9.91
CA VAL A 31 -4.80 -12.28 9.93
C VAL A 31 -4.79 -13.70 9.38
N LEU A 32 -4.19 -13.92 8.21
CA LEU A 32 -4.06 -15.26 7.63
C LEU A 32 -3.21 -16.20 8.50
N ALA A 33 -2.16 -15.68 9.13
CA ALA A 33 -1.33 -16.46 10.06
C ALA A 33 -2.12 -16.90 11.30
N ILE A 34 -2.91 -16.00 11.90
CA ILE A 34 -3.77 -16.33 13.05
C ILE A 34 -4.81 -17.38 12.67
N VAL A 35 -5.48 -17.21 11.52
CA VAL A 35 -6.45 -18.21 11.03
C VAL A 35 -5.77 -19.58 10.86
N SER A 36 -4.59 -19.62 10.25
CA SER A 36 -3.81 -20.86 10.05
C SER A 36 -3.39 -21.56 11.34
N ILE A 37 -3.17 -20.81 12.42
CA ILE A 37 -2.80 -21.38 13.74
C ILE A 37 -4.05 -21.78 14.53
N ALA A 38 -5.13 -21.00 14.42
CA ALA A 38 -6.32 -21.16 15.23
C ALA A 38 -7.28 -22.25 14.71
N THR A 39 -7.20 -22.60 13.42
CA THR A 39 -8.12 -23.57 12.80
C THR A 39 -7.39 -24.71 12.09
N PRO A 40 -7.92 -25.93 12.14
CA PRO A 40 -7.37 -27.05 11.39
C PRO A 40 -7.57 -26.85 9.87
N PRO A 41 -6.70 -27.42 9.02
CA PRO A 41 -6.78 -27.26 7.57
C PRO A 41 -7.93 -28.10 6.96
N ASP A 42 -9.15 -27.58 7.08
CA ASP A 42 -10.38 -28.20 6.58
C ASP A 42 -11.19 -27.24 5.67
N ALA A 43 -12.43 -27.62 5.36
CA ALA A 43 -13.33 -26.80 4.55
C ALA A 43 -13.70 -25.47 5.24
N PHE A 44 -13.77 -25.46 6.57
CA PHE A 44 -14.08 -24.26 7.34
C PHE A 44 -12.89 -23.28 7.35
N TYR A 45 -11.66 -23.78 7.47
CA TYR A 45 -10.44 -23.00 7.24
C TYR A 45 -10.46 -22.34 5.86
N SER A 46 -10.78 -23.11 4.82
CA SER A 46 -10.83 -22.59 3.44
C SER A 46 -11.88 -21.50 3.28
N LEU A 47 -13.07 -21.70 3.88
CA LEU A 47 -14.16 -20.73 3.85
C LEU A 47 -13.80 -19.40 4.54
N ILE A 48 -13.10 -19.47 5.69
CA ILE A 48 -12.67 -18.28 6.43
C ILE A 48 -11.50 -17.58 5.73
N SER A 49 -10.51 -18.33 5.26
CA SER A 49 -9.28 -17.76 4.71
C SER A 49 -9.42 -17.25 3.27
N ALA A 50 -10.32 -17.83 2.47
CA ALA A 50 -10.46 -17.52 1.05
C ALA A 50 -10.70 -16.02 0.75
N PRO A 51 -11.60 -15.29 1.46
CA PRO A 51 -11.80 -13.86 1.22
C PRO A 51 -10.52 -13.04 1.46
N PHE A 52 -9.79 -13.34 2.53
CA PHE A 52 -8.54 -12.65 2.88
C PHE A 52 -7.43 -12.97 1.89
N ALA A 53 -7.30 -14.24 1.48
CA ALA A 53 -6.35 -14.67 0.46
C ALA A 53 -6.65 -14.00 -0.88
N LEU A 54 -7.92 -13.93 -1.30
CA LEU A 54 -8.32 -13.30 -2.55
C LEU A 54 -8.11 -11.78 -2.53
N LEU A 55 -8.43 -11.12 -1.42
CA LEU A 55 -8.13 -9.71 -1.21
C LEU A 55 -6.62 -9.44 -1.26
N GLY A 56 -5.84 -10.25 -0.56
CA GLY A 56 -4.38 -10.15 -0.54
C GLY A 56 -3.79 -10.34 -1.94
N PHE A 57 -4.29 -11.33 -2.68
CA PHE A 57 -3.88 -11.59 -4.06
C PHE A 57 -4.23 -10.43 -4.99
N ALA A 58 -5.45 -9.89 -4.91
CA ALA A 58 -5.87 -8.76 -5.73
C ALA A 58 -5.01 -7.52 -5.46
N ILE A 59 -4.77 -7.18 -4.19
CA ILE A 59 -3.92 -6.02 -3.85
C ILE A 59 -2.47 -6.28 -4.26
N THR A 60 -1.98 -7.51 -4.13
CA THR A 60 -0.64 -7.92 -4.59
C THR A 60 -0.45 -7.61 -6.07
N LEU A 61 -1.40 -8.05 -6.92
CA LEU A 61 -1.34 -7.79 -8.36
C LEU A 61 -1.40 -6.29 -8.71
N LEU A 62 -2.18 -5.52 -7.95
CA LEU A 62 -2.34 -4.08 -8.13
C LEU A 62 -1.25 -3.25 -7.42
N SER A 63 -0.38 -3.88 -6.63
CA SER A 63 0.62 -3.19 -5.82
C SER A 63 1.57 -2.28 -6.60
N PRO A 64 2.00 -2.58 -7.86
CA PRO A 64 2.79 -1.65 -8.65
C PRO A 64 2.12 -0.29 -8.85
N ILE A 65 0.79 -0.28 -9.05
CA ILE A 65 0.01 0.94 -9.27
C ILE A 65 -0.03 1.75 -7.97
N PHE A 66 -0.34 1.10 -6.85
CA PHE A 66 -0.39 1.76 -5.54
C PHE A 66 0.97 2.33 -5.12
N VAL A 67 2.05 1.56 -5.31
CA VAL A 67 3.43 2.02 -5.05
C VAL A 67 3.77 3.20 -5.94
N HIS A 68 3.41 3.18 -7.23
CA HIS A 68 3.70 4.29 -8.14
C HIS A 68 2.97 5.58 -7.72
N LEU A 69 1.69 5.48 -7.39
CA LEU A 69 0.89 6.64 -7.00
C LEU A 69 1.30 7.20 -5.63
N ASP A 70 1.58 6.33 -4.64
CA ASP A 70 2.07 6.79 -3.33
C ASP A 70 3.50 7.34 -3.43
N LYS A 71 4.34 6.78 -4.30
CA LYS A 71 5.69 7.30 -4.56
C LYS A 71 5.68 8.76 -5.02
N GLN A 72 4.80 9.13 -5.95
CA GLN A 72 4.68 10.52 -6.42
C GLN A 72 4.35 11.47 -5.26
N TYR A 73 3.49 11.04 -4.34
CA TYR A 73 3.20 11.81 -3.13
C TYR A 73 4.41 11.89 -2.19
N VAL A 74 5.02 10.76 -1.85
CA VAL A 74 6.16 10.67 -0.94
C VAL A 74 7.33 11.54 -1.40
N GLU A 75 7.64 11.53 -2.70
CA GLU A 75 8.71 12.35 -3.28
C GLU A 75 8.36 13.85 -3.28
N SER A 76 7.07 14.21 -3.31
CA SER A 76 6.64 15.61 -3.25
C SER A 76 6.70 16.21 -1.83
N VAL A 77 6.64 15.38 -0.78
CA VAL A 77 6.53 15.85 0.62
C VAL A 77 7.68 15.41 1.53
N SER A 78 8.59 14.56 1.05
CA SER A 78 9.70 14.05 1.86
C SER A 78 11.00 13.93 1.07
N THR A 79 12.12 13.84 1.79
CA THR A 79 13.45 13.61 1.18
C THR A 79 13.72 12.14 0.88
N TRP A 80 12.76 11.25 1.11
CA TRP A 80 12.92 9.83 0.84
C TRP A 80 12.50 9.52 -0.57
N GLU A 81 13.37 8.86 -1.33
CA GLU A 81 13.09 8.38 -2.67
C GLU A 81 12.82 6.86 -2.62
N PRO A 82 11.56 6.42 -2.78
CA PRO A 82 11.23 5.01 -2.78
C PRO A 82 11.94 4.26 -3.92
N SER A 83 12.72 3.26 -3.53
CA SER A 83 13.44 2.34 -4.42
C SER A 83 12.51 1.59 -5.38
N GLY A 84 13.00 1.34 -6.61
CA GLY A 84 12.29 0.52 -7.60
C GLY A 84 12.05 -0.93 -7.16
N TRP A 85 12.71 -1.40 -6.10
CA TRP A 85 12.50 -2.76 -5.61
C TRP A 85 11.11 -2.98 -5.00
N TYR A 86 10.41 -1.92 -4.59
CA TYR A 86 9.05 -2.02 -4.07
C TYR A 86 8.02 -2.48 -5.10
N TYR A 87 8.31 -2.35 -6.40
CA TYR A 87 7.48 -2.90 -7.48
C TYR A 87 7.47 -4.43 -7.52
N TRP A 88 8.48 -5.09 -6.94
CA TRP A 88 8.52 -6.55 -6.84
C TRP A 88 7.44 -7.12 -5.90
N MET A 89 6.71 -6.27 -5.17
CA MET A 89 5.54 -6.68 -4.38
C MET A 89 4.49 -7.44 -5.18
N ILE A 90 4.45 -7.29 -6.51
CA ILE A 90 3.56 -8.07 -7.38
C ILE A 90 3.74 -9.58 -7.25
N LEU A 91 4.93 -10.04 -6.83
CA LEU A 91 5.20 -11.45 -6.61
C LEU A 91 4.74 -11.83 -5.19
N PRO A 92 3.81 -12.80 -5.02
CA PRO A 92 3.28 -13.16 -3.71
C PRO A 92 4.35 -13.46 -2.64
N PRO A 93 5.46 -14.17 -2.93
CA PRO A 93 6.52 -14.39 -1.94
C PRO A 93 7.23 -13.11 -1.48
N LEU A 94 7.16 -12.03 -2.25
CA LEU A 94 7.81 -10.73 -1.98
C LEU A 94 6.83 -9.69 -1.40
N THR A 95 5.59 -10.09 -1.10
CA THR A 95 4.61 -9.20 -0.47
C THR A 95 5.04 -8.67 0.90
N PHE A 96 6.00 -9.33 1.58
CA PHE A 96 6.61 -8.81 2.81
C PHE A 96 7.28 -7.44 2.64
N LEU A 97 7.65 -7.07 1.40
CA LEU A 97 8.17 -5.73 1.11
C LEU A 97 7.16 -4.63 1.47
N SER A 98 5.86 -4.94 1.51
CA SER A 98 4.81 -4.02 1.97
C SER A 98 5.07 -3.51 3.39
N VAL A 99 5.58 -4.38 4.28
CA VAL A 99 5.92 -4.02 5.67
C VAL A 99 7.07 -3.01 5.68
N VAL A 100 8.12 -3.27 4.90
CA VAL A 100 9.29 -2.39 4.80
C VAL A 100 8.89 -1.05 4.20
N TYR A 101 8.07 -1.05 3.15
CA TYR A 101 7.58 0.15 2.49
C TYR A 101 6.77 1.02 3.44
N ILE A 102 5.77 0.44 4.11
CA ILE A 102 4.91 1.15 5.06
C ILE A 102 5.73 1.70 6.23
N TYR A 103 6.69 0.94 6.75
CA TYR A 103 7.57 1.41 7.81
C TYR A 103 8.41 2.62 7.36
N GLN A 104 9.06 2.54 6.19
CA GLN A 104 9.84 3.66 5.66
C GLN A 104 8.97 4.88 5.37
N ARG A 105 7.81 4.69 4.74
CA ARG A 105 6.84 5.76 4.50
C ARG A 105 6.48 6.49 5.78
N HIS A 106 6.09 5.77 6.83
CA HIS A 106 5.73 6.39 8.11
C HIS A 106 6.92 7.06 8.81
N LYS A 107 8.13 6.55 8.63
CA LYS A 107 9.34 7.18 9.17
C LYS A 107 9.63 8.54 8.52
N TYR A 108 9.40 8.67 7.21
CA TYR A 108 9.77 9.88 6.45
C TYR A 108 8.62 10.87 6.24
N VAL A 109 7.39 10.37 6.12
CA VAL A 109 6.19 11.18 5.84
C VAL A 109 5.29 11.31 7.08
N GLY A 110 5.34 10.35 8.00
CA GLY A 110 4.42 10.27 9.15
C GLY A 110 3.08 9.63 8.83
N VAL A 111 2.19 9.67 9.83
CA VAL A 111 0.75 9.41 9.65
C VAL A 111 0.08 10.79 9.53
N PRO A 112 -0.74 11.05 8.49
CA PRO A 112 -1.50 12.30 8.39
C PRO A 112 -2.47 12.51 9.57
#